data_AF-A0A845FU31-F1
#
_entry.id   AF-A0A845FU31-F1
#
_cell.length_a   1.000
_cell.length_b   1.000
_cell.length_c   1.000
_cell.angle_alpha   90.00
_cell.angle_beta   90.00
_cell.angle_gamma   90.00
#
_symmetry.space_group_name_H-M   'P 1'
#
loop_
_entity.id
_entity.type
_entity.pdbx_description
1 polymer ?
#
loop_
_entity_poly.entity_id
_entity_poly.type
_entity_poly.pdbx_seq_one_letter_code
_entity_poly.pdbx_strand_id
1 'polypeptide(L)'
;MIVFTATSVHSEQVYVGTARESVEEEWASLTSQAEAGASGEFFHLLRNHGVAGFTVEVWAFADSPGEARESMREARDELGAEAIRSSRSAAAPAVPKTKSKSSADAVKALLASLADDDGPVDEDALFEAADWRSSASGDVAADAGQATASPVSATPAATSSQSSVALAAGTATAEAEGDDEEARLQQRISMMKEAQARLLQEREARRGGGNSPAAPAPRSTPERLPDGRASSSSKEKRIREAIAEERERRDNQNQRRTQEQYAEMRDVLARIELRRIQTRRENTEKAKVARSRQVQADRRQQQAEKERQQELRQKVLEASSPAAETEIPEVQGSAADRARAIARDIQSRGKQVAAAPVPAEPTTPAAPGAESPATARRAVKGGSAAREKRIREAIAEEKAAREMRHSQRRAAEADEMAEILGRLDERSKAAEKYKRRL
;
A
#
# COMPACT_ATOMS: atom_id res chain seq x y z
N MET A 1 16.49 0.69 2.78
CA MET A 1 16.73 2.08 3.24
C MET A 1 17.16 2.02 4.70
N ILE A 2 17.99 2.95 5.13
CA ILE A 2 18.53 3.00 6.49
C ILE A 2 18.08 4.32 7.11
N VAL A 3 17.43 4.27 8.27
CA VAL A 3 17.15 5.46 9.07
C VAL A 3 18.31 5.62 10.04
N PHE A 4 18.91 6.80 10.07
CA PHE A 4 20.04 7.10 10.93
C PHE A 4 19.76 8.35 11.76
N THR A 5 20.35 8.40 12.94
CA THR A 5 20.32 9.54 13.84
C THR A 5 21.70 10.19 13.86
N ALA A 6 21.75 11.52 13.93
CA ALA A 6 22.96 12.29 14.10
C ALA A 6 22.80 13.17 15.34
N THR A 7 23.52 12.85 16.40
CA THR A 7 23.45 13.57 17.68
C THR A 7 24.60 14.56 17.76
N SER A 8 24.26 15.82 18.01
CA SER A 8 25.27 16.86 18.27
C SER A 8 25.86 16.69 19.65
N VAL A 9 27.18 16.56 19.74
CA VAL A 9 27.90 16.44 21.04
C VAL A 9 27.77 17.71 21.88
N HIS A 10 27.53 18.86 21.25
CA HIS A 10 27.51 20.16 21.93
C HIS A 10 26.12 20.59 22.37
N SER A 11 25.09 20.31 21.57
CA SER A 11 23.71 20.74 21.85
C SER A 11 22.83 19.60 22.33
N GLU A 12 23.31 18.35 22.29
CA GLU A 12 22.55 17.13 22.56
C GLU A 12 21.29 16.98 21.70
N GLN A 13 21.15 17.81 20.65
CA GLN A 13 20.04 17.73 19.72
C GLN A 13 20.26 16.55 18.77
N VAL A 14 19.22 15.74 18.64
CA VAL A 14 19.20 14.58 17.75
C VAL A 14 18.52 14.97 16.44
N TYR A 15 19.18 14.63 15.34
CA TYR A 15 18.63 14.81 14.00
C TYR A 15 18.41 13.46 13.33
N VAL A 16 17.33 13.29 12.58
CA VAL A 16 17.02 12.04 11.89
C VAL A 16 17.10 12.22 10.37
N GLY A 17 17.80 11.30 9.72
CA GLY A 17 17.94 11.23 8.27
C GLY A 17 17.62 9.84 7.72
N THR A 18 17.48 9.76 6.40
CA THR A 18 17.32 8.47 5.69
C THR A 18 18.38 8.32 4.62
N ALA A 19 18.91 7.12 4.50
CA ALA A 19 19.86 6.72 3.48
C ALA A 19 19.35 5.55 2.63
N ARG A 20 19.79 5.49 1.36
CA ARG A 20 19.40 4.40 0.47
C ARG A 20 20.23 3.15 0.73
N GLU A 21 21.56 3.30 0.64
CA GLU A 21 22.50 2.17 0.59
C GLU A 21 23.54 2.22 1.71
N SER A 22 24.10 3.40 2.02
CA SER A 22 25.11 3.59 3.07
C SER A 22 24.86 4.89 3.83
N VAL A 23 25.03 4.83 5.15
CA VAL A 23 24.92 6.02 6.02
C VAL A 23 26.11 6.93 5.82
N GLU A 24 27.30 6.37 5.59
CA GLU A 24 28.55 7.10 5.36
C GLU A 24 28.50 7.92 4.08
N GLU A 25 27.95 7.35 3.00
CA GLU A 25 27.78 8.06 1.72
C GLU A 25 26.82 9.25 1.88
N GLU A 26 25.71 9.04 2.58
CA GLU A 26 24.74 10.10 2.82
C GLU A 26 25.26 11.18 3.75
N TRP A 27 26.01 10.78 4.77
CA TRP A 27 26.69 11.70 5.67
C TRP A 27 27.76 12.54 4.95
N ALA A 28 28.53 11.94 4.05
CA ALA A 28 29.45 12.67 3.17
C ALA A 28 28.70 13.68 2.30
N SER A 29 27.54 13.29 1.74
CA SER A 29 26.70 14.20 0.97
C SER A 29 26.16 15.38 1.79
N LEU A 30 25.74 15.15 3.04
CA LEU A 30 25.31 16.22 3.95
C LEU A 30 26.47 17.16 4.30
N THR A 31 27.67 16.62 4.47
CA THR A 31 28.88 17.42 4.72
C THR A 31 29.19 18.32 3.51
N SER A 32 29.17 17.78 2.29
CA SER A 32 29.35 18.59 1.07
C SER A 32 28.25 19.65 0.88
N GLN A 33 27.00 19.35 1.25
CA GLN A 33 25.90 20.33 1.23
C GLN A 33 26.11 21.45 2.25
N ALA A 34 26.62 21.12 3.44
CA ALA A 34 26.95 22.11 4.46
C ALA A 34 28.05 23.06 3.95
N GLU A 35 29.13 22.52 3.36
CA GLU A 35 30.22 23.29 2.76
C GLU A 35 29.74 24.16 1.58
N ALA A 36 28.77 23.68 0.80
CA ALA A 36 28.11 24.45 -0.26
C ALA A 36 27.18 25.56 0.26
N GLY A 37 26.99 25.68 1.58
CA GLY A 37 26.17 26.71 2.20
C GLY A 37 24.68 26.39 2.27
N ALA A 38 24.30 25.12 2.37
CA ALA A 38 22.92 24.73 2.64
C ALA A 38 22.39 25.41 3.92
N SER A 39 21.12 25.85 3.87
CA SER A 39 20.45 26.53 4.98
C SER A 39 19.74 25.54 5.91
N GLY A 40 19.71 25.85 7.20
CA GLY A 40 19.04 25.05 8.24
C GLY A 40 19.90 24.92 9.49
N GLU A 41 19.26 24.82 10.66
CA GLU A 41 19.92 24.72 11.98
C GLU A 41 20.98 23.61 12.01
N PHE A 42 20.62 22.41 11.50
CA PHE A 42 21.54 21.28 11.37
C PHE A 42 22.83 21.65 10.60
N PHE A 43 22.71 22.32 9.45
CA PHE A 43 23.86 22.71 8.62
C PHE A 43 24.67 23.86 9.23
N HIS A 44 24.06 24.70 10.06
CA HIS A 44 24.79 25.72 10.84
C HIS A 44 25.65 25.05 11.92
N LEU A 45 25.08 24.11 12.68
CA LEU A 45 25.82 23.36 13.69
C LEU A 45 26.92 22.49 13.06
N LEU A 46 26.63 21.82 11.93
CA LEU A 46 27.61 21.00 11.22
C LEU A 46 28.80 21.82 10.71
N ARG A 47 28.58 23.07 10.28
CA ARG A 47 29.68 23.98 9.89
C ARG A 47 30.47 24.51 11.10
N ASN A 48 29.80 24.80 12.21
CA ASN A 48 30.43 25.38 13.39
C ASN A 48 31.27 24.36 14.16
N HIS A 49 30.76 23.14 14.33
CA HIS A 49 31.42 22.08 15.12
C HIS A 49 32.19 21.07 14.25
N GLY A 50 31.96 21.07 12.94
CA GLY A 50 32.56 20.12 12.01
C GLY A 50 31.99 18.70 12.16
N VAL A 51 32.51 17.78 11.34
CA VAL A 51 32.08 16.37 11.33
C VAL A 51 32.34 15.66 12.66
N ALA A 52 33.40 16.05 13.38
CA ALA A 52 33.74 15.47 14.68
C ALA A 52 32.76 15.87 15.81
N GLY A 53 31.95 16.92 15.60
CA GLY A 53 30.95 17.38 16.56
C GLY A 53 29.66 16.55 16.57
N PHE A 54 29.55 15.54 15.71
CA PHE A 54 28.36 14.71 15.54
C PHE A 54 28.68 13.22 15.68
N THR A 55 27.84 12.51 16.41
CA THR A 55 27.86 11.04 16.47
C THR A 55 26.71 10.52 15.61
N VAL A 56 27.03 9.78 14.55
CA VAL A 56 26.05 9.21 13.63
C VAL A 56 25.84 7.75 13.96
N GLU A 57 24.60 7.37 14.23
CA GLU A 57 24.20 6.01 14.58
C GLU A 57 23.08 5.51 13.67
N VAL A 58 23.05 4.19 13.44
CA VAL A 58 21.96 3.55 12.69
C VAL A 58 20.81 3.29 13.63
N TRP A 59 19.64 3.86 13.32
CA TRP A 59 18.43 3.68 14.11
C TRP A 59 17.64 2.44 13.69
N ALA A 60 17.32 2.35 12.40
CA ALA A 60 16.51 1.25 11.87
C ALA A 60 16.87 0.93 10.42
N PHE A 61 16.69 -0.34 10.04
CA PHE A 61 16.68 -0.77 8.64
C PHE A 61 15.24 -0.90 8.19
N ALA A 62 14.91 -0.28 7.07
CA ALA A 62 13.58 -0.34 6.46
C ALA A 62 13.67 -0.95 5.06
N ASP A 63 12.84 -1.95 4.80
CA ASP A 63 12.78 -2.63 3.51
C ASP A 63 11.95 -1.84 2.49
N SER A 64 11.06 -0.98 2.97
CA SER A 64 10.22 -0.13 2.13
C SER A 64 10.33 1.37 2.48
N PRO A 65 10.09 2.28 1.52
CA PRO A 65 10.02 3.72 1.81
C PRO A 65 8.89 4.10 2.78
N GLY A 66 7.83 3.28 2.87
CA GLY A 66 6.73 3.48 3.82
C GLY A 66 7.18 3.23 5.25
N GLU A 67 7.85 2.10 5.46
CA GLU A 67 8.46 1.73 6.74
C GLU A 67 9.52 2.73 7.18
N ALA A 68 10.37 3.20 6.25
CA ALA A 68 11.37 4.24 6.57
C ALA A 68 10.72 5.54 7.10
N ARG A 69 9.53 5.90 6.61
CA ARG A 69 8.77 7.06 7.10
C ARG A 69 8.12 6.81 8.45
N GLU A 70 7.75 5.58 8.73
CA GLU A 70 7.22 5.16 10.03
C GLU A 70 8.34 5.15 11.09
N SER A 71 9.48 4.51 10.81
CA SER A 71 10.64 4.52 11.68
C SER A 71 11.20 5.93 11.90
N MET A 72 11.12 6.83 10.91
CA MET A 72 11.43 8.25 11.12
C MET A 72 10.46 8.93 12.09
N ARG A 73 9.15 8.62 12.05
CA ARG A 73 8.19 9.19 13.00
C ARG A 73 8.46 8.66 14.41
N GLU A 74 8.70 7.37 14.53
CA GLU A 74 9.06 6.73 15.80
C GLU A 74 10.34 7.33 16.40
N ALA A 75 11.41 7.47 15.61
CA ALA A 75 12.65 8.12 16.08
C ALA A 75 12.43 9.57 16.54
N ARG A 76 11.51 10.30 15.88
CA ARG A 76 11.16 11.67 16.27
C ARG A 76 10.35 11.71 17.55
N ASP A 77 9.44 10.77 17.73
CA ASP A 77 8.59 10.69 18.92
C ASP A 77 9.39 10.18 20.14
N GLU A 78 10.32 9.23 19.95
CA GLU A 78 11.14 8.64 21.02
C GLU A 78 12.32 9.54 21.44
N LEU A 79 13.06 10.10 20.47
CA LEU A 79 14.26 10.90 20.75
C LEU A 79 14.01 12.42 20.69
N GLY A 80 12.79 12.85 20.40
CA GLY A 80 12.48 14.27 20.15
C GLY A 80 13.23 14.82 18.93
N ALA A 81 13.64 13.96 18.01
CA ALA A 81 14.58 14.33 16.95
C ALA A 81 13.96 15.25 15.89
N GLU A 82 14.79 16.10 15.29
CA GLU A 82 14.39 16.93 14.14
C GLU A 82 14.77 16.26 12.81
N ALA A 83 13.85 16.28 11.83
CA ALA A 83 14.13 15.68 10.52
C ALA A 83 15.12 16.54 9.71
N ILE A 84 16.21 15.93 9.23
CA ILE A 84 17.19 16.59 8.38
C ILE A 84 16.55 16.91 7.03
N ARG A 85 16.33 18.19 6.76
CA ARG A 85 15.84 18.66 5.46
C ARG A 85 17.00 18.70 4.47
N SER A 86 17.35 17.56 3.87
CA SER A 86 18.33 17.54 2.78
C SER A 86 17.75 18.29 1.58
N SER A 87 18.46 19.27 1.06
CA SER A 87 17.98 20.13 -0.04
C SER A 87 17.96 19.44 -1.40
N ARG A 88 18.31 18.14 -1.47
CA ARG A 88 18.35 17.34 -2.71
C ARG A 88 17.05 17.32 -3.51
N SER A 89 15.90 17.63 -2.91
CA SER A 89 14.62 17.68 -3.63
C SER A 89 14.16 19.09 -4.03
N ALA A 90 14.95 20.13 -3.81
CA ALA A 90 14.54 21.52 -4.03
C ALA A 90 15.57 22.32 -4.85
N ALA A 91 15.90 21.83 -6.05
CA ALA A 91 16.57 22.64 -7.07
C ALA A 91 16.18 22.21 -8.49
N ALA A 92 14.87 22.11 -8.75
CA ALA A 92 14.36 22.42 -10.09
C ALA A 92 13.89 23.88 -10.02
N PRO A 93 14.38 24.80 -10.86
CA PRO A 93 13.90 26.18 -10.85
C PRO A 93 12.39 26.16 -11.10
N ALA A 94 11.63 26.66 -10.13
CA ALA A 94 10.19 26.78 -10.23
C ALA A 94 9.86 27.74 -11.38
N VAL A 95 9.56 27.20 -12.55
CA VAL A 95 8.90 27.96 -13.63
C VAL A 95 7.56 28.44 -13.06
N PRO A 96 7.26 29.75 -13.07
CA PRO A 96 6.03 30.27 -12.48
C PRO A 96 4.83 29.67 -13.22
N LYS A 97 4.03 28.88 -12.50
CA LYS A 97 2.80 28.28 -13.02
C LYS A 97 1.77 29.38 -13.30
N THR A 98 1.68 29.83 -14.55
CA THR A 98 0.51 30.55 -15.05
C THR A 98 -0.69 29.60 -15.04
N LYS A 99 -1.79 30.03 -14.41
CA LYS A 99 -3.06 29.29 -14.28
C LYS A 99 -3.55 28.83 -15.66
N SER A 100 -3.49 27.53 -15.94
CA SER A 100 -4.04 26.94 -17.16
C SER A 100 -5.57 26.97 -17.12
N LYS A 101 -6.18 27.75 -18.03
CA LYS A 101 -7.57 27.58 -18.43
C LYS A 101 -7.74 26.23 -19.14
N SER A 102 -8.95 25.70 -19.07
CA SER A 102 -9.41 24.38 -19.53
C SER A 102 -8.84 23.93 -20.89
N SER A 103 -8.49 22.64 -20.95
CA SER A 103 -7.95 21.89 -22.10
C SER A 103 -8.77 21.93 -23.39
N ALA A 104 -10.00 22.46 -23.37
CA ALA A 104 -10.84 22.60 -24.56
C ALA A 104 -10.37 23.72 -25.52
N ASP A 105 -9.81 24.82 -24.99
CA ASP A 105 -9.33 25.93 -25.83
C ASP A 105 -7.99 25.60 -26.52
N ALA A 106 -7.14 24.80 -25.87
CA ALA A 106 -5.86 24.39 -26.43
C ALA A 106 -6.04 23.48 -27.67
N VAL A 107 -7.03 22.58 -27.64
CA VAL A 107 -7.33 21.71 -28.79
C VAL A 107 -7.98 22.51 -29.92
N LYS A 108 -8.81 23.52 -29.61
CA LYS A 108 -9.43 24.37 -30.62
C LYS A 108 -8.44 25.32 -31.29
N ALA A 109 -7.43 25.80 -30.56
CA ALA A 109 -6.35 26.61 -31.12
C ALA A 109 -5.42 25.79 -32.04
N LEU A 110 -5.14 24.53 -31.69
CA LEU A 110 -4.28 23.65 -32.49
C LEU A 110 -4.98 23.17 -33.77
N LEU A 111 -6.31 22.99 -33.72
CA LEU A 111 -7.10 22.68 -34.90
C LEU A 111 -7.30 23.89 -35.83
N ALA A 112 -7.33 25.10 -35.28
CA ALA A 112 -7.37 26.33 -36.06
C ALA A 112 -6.03 26.63 -36.75
N SER A 113 -4.89 26.36 -36.10
CA SER A 113 -3.58 26.57 -36.74
C SER A 113 -3.26 25.58 -37.87
N LEU A 114 -3.98 24.46 -37.95
CA LEU A 114 -3.82 23.45 -39.00
C LEU A 114 -4.66 23.75 -40.25
N ALA A 115 -5.57 24.72 -40.18
CA ALA A 115 -6.48 25.06 -41.28
C ALA A 115 -6.02 26.26 -42.12
N ASP A 116 -4.95 26.96 -41.72
CA ASP A 116 -4.49 28.20 -42.35
C ASP A 116 -3.07 28.12 -42.97
N ASP A 117 -2.44 26.94 -43.03
CA ASP A 117 -1.09 26.76 -43.59
C ASP A 117 -1.12 25.94 -44.89
N ASP A 118 -1.60 26.56 -45.97
CA ASP A 118 -1.51 26.08 -47.36
C ASP A 118 -0.18 26.54 -48.00
N GLY A 119 0.93 26.19 -47.35
CA GLY A 119 2.29 26.37 -47.87
C GLY A 119 2.82 25.08 -48.50
N PRO A 120 3.55 25.13 -49.64
CA PRO A 120 4.14 23.94 -50.24
C PRO A 120 5.17 23.33 -49.28
N VAL A 121 4.89 22.10 -48.84
CA VAL A 121 5.72 21.34 -47.92
C VAL A 121 6.89 20.74 -48.70
N ASP A 122 8.12 21.18 -48.40
CA ASP A 122 9.35 20.54 -48.87
C ASP A 122 9.50 19.16 -48.22
N GLU A 123 9.37 18.10 -49.04
CA GLU A 123 9.31 16.70 -48.58
C GLU A 123 10.66 16.12 -48.11
N ASP A 124 11.75 16.90 -48.18
CA ASP A 124 13.11 16.43 -47.85
C ASP A 124 13.53 16.65 -46.38
N ALA A 125 12.73 17.33 -45.56
CA ALA A 125 13.05 17.58 -44.14
C ALA A 125 12.38 16.60 -43.15
N LEU A 126 11.52 15.69 -43.62
CA LEU A 126 10.67 14.87 -42.74
C LEU A 126 11.31 13.54 -42.30
N PHE A 127 12.49 13.17 -42.82
CA PHE A 127 13.09 11.85 -42.56
C PHE A 127 14.21 11.80 -41.51
N GLU A 128 14.61 12.94 -40.90
CA GLU A 128 15.76 12.98 -39.97
C GLU A 128 15.39 13.14 -38.47
N ALA A 129 14.10 13.12 -38.11
CA ALA A 129 13.64 13.30 -36.72
C ALA A 129 13.07 12.03 -36.05
N ALA A 130 13.27 10.86 -36.65
CA ALA A 130 12.58 9.62 -36.24
C ALA A 130 13.42 8.62 -35.42
N ASP A 131 14.54 9.02 -34.79
CA ASP A 131 15.41 8.05 -34.07
C ASP A 131 15.84 8.43 -32.63
N TRP A 132 15.05 9.22 -31.88
CA TRP A 132 15.36 9.44 -30.45
C TRP A 132 14.15 9.42 -29.49
N ARG A 133 13.13 8.61 -29.75
CA ARG A 133 12.02 8.47 -28.77
C ARG A 133 11.55 7.04 -28.60
N SER A 134 12.43 6.22 -28.02
CA SER A 134 12.04 4.96 -27.37
C SER A 134 12.89 4.72 -26.12
N SER A 135 12.47 5.35 -25.02
CA SER A 135 12.53 4.81 -23.64
C SER A 135 12.12 5.88 -22.64
N ALA A 136 10.83 5.94 -22.30
CA ALA A 136 10.31 6.30 -20.97
C ALA A 136 8.81 6.60 -21.07
N SER A 137 7.99 5.59 -20.83
CA SER A 137 6.58 5.80 -20.45
C SER A 137 6.11 4.59 -19.65
N GLY A 138 5.94 4.81 -18.35
CA GLY A 138 5.28 3.93 -17.41
C GLY A 138 4.98 4.68 -16.13
N ASP A 139 3.68 4.85 -15.86
CA ASP A 139 3.02 5.16 -14.59
C ASP A 139 2.91 6.64 -14.17
N VAL A 140 1.77 7.30 -14.42
CA VAL A 140 0.39 7.11 -13.91
C VAL A 140 0.25 7.61 -12.47
N ALA A 141 -0.43 8.74 -12.38
CA ALA A 141 -0.83 9.43 -11.16
C ALA A 141 -2.15 8.85 -10.62
N ALA A 142 -2.21 8.65 -9.30
CA ALA A 142 -3.42 8.69 -8.48
C ALA A 142 -3.00 9.43 -7.20
N ASP A 143 -3.30 10.73 -7.12
CA ASP A 143 -4.50 11.31 -6.52
C ASP A 143 -4.68 10.88 -5.06
N ALA A 144 -4.17 11.74 -4.17
CA ALA A 144 -4.34 11.68 -2.73
C ALA A 144 -5.07 12.95 -2.29
N GLY A 145 -6.33 12.80 -1.89
CA GLY A 145 -7.08 13.81 -1.16
C GLY A 145 -7.02 13.54 0.34
N GLN A 146 -6.50 14.50 1.11
CA GLN A 146 -6.65 14.58 2.57
C GLN A 146 -7.50 15.81 2.94
N ALA A 147 -8.29 15.60 3.99
CA ALA A 147 -9.36 16.38 4.60
C ALA A 147 -9.06 17.86 4.98
N THR A 148 -10.13 18.65 5.17
CA THR A 148 -10.37 19.47 6.38
C THR A 148 -11.82 20.02 6.43
N ALA A 149 -12.25 20.41 7.64
CA ALA A 149 -13.61 20.51 8.18
C ALA A 149 -14.45 21.79 7.90
N SER A 150 -15.72 21.73 8.32
CA SER A 150 -16.88 22.67 8.32
C SER A 150 -16.67 24.02 9.08
N PRO A 151 -17.67 24.89 9.39
CA PRO A 151 -19.11 25.01 9.00
C PRO A 151 -19.60 26.47 8.69
N VAL A 152 -20.82 26.67 8.17
CA VAL A 152 -21.75 27.76 8.57
C VAL A 152 -23.17 27.55 8.00
N SER A 153 -24.15 27.91 8.83
CA SER A 153 -25.60 27.82 8.70
C SER A 153 -26.21 28.65 7.55
N ALA A 154 -27.24 28.13 6.89
CA ALA A 154 -28.50 28.85 6.57
C ALA A 154 -29.50 27.95 5.80
N THR A 155 -30.70 27.83 6.36
CA THR A 155 -31.99 27.53 5.70
C THR A 155 -32.82 28.82 5.90
N PRO A 156 -33.82 29.24 5.09
CA PRO A 156 -34.78 28.37 4.39
C PRO A 156 -35.30 28.86 3.01
N ALA A 157 -36.02 27.98 2.30
CA ALA A 157 -37.40 28.19 1.81
C ALA A 157 -37.74 27.36 0.55
N ALA A 158 -38.91 26.74 0.63
CA ALA A 158 -39.77 26.11 -0.36
C ALA A 158 -39.59 26.48 -1.85
N THR A 159 -39.77 25.48 -2.74
CA THR A 159 -40.91 25.44 -3.70
C THR A 159 -40.98 24.08 -4.41
N SER A 160 -42.22 23.65 -4.60
CA SER A 160 -42.78 22.42 -5.15
C SER A 160 -42.60 22.22 -6.67
N SER A 161 -42.81 20.95 -7.09
CA SER A 161 -43.64 20.48 -8.23
C SER A 161 -42.96 19.33 -8.98
N GLN A 162 -43.35 18.08 -8.70
CA GLN A 162 -44.33 17.29 -9.49
C GLN A 162 -43.93 17.06 -10.96
N SER A 163 -43.58 15.81 -11.28
CA SER A 163 -44.28 15.07 -12.35
C SER A 163 -43.96 13.57 -12.26
N SER A 164 -45.05 12.82 -12.33
CA SER A 164 -45.17 11.37 -12.31
C SER A 164 -45.22 10.83 -13.72
N VAL A 165 -44.51 9.74 -14.03
CA VAL A 165 -45.01 8.70 -14.95
C VAL A 165 -44.50 7.34 -14.47
N ALA A 166 -45.44 6.44 -14.23
CA ALA A 166 -45.22 5.04 -13.96
C ALA A 166 -44.81 4.30 -15.24
N LEU A 167 -43.85 3.38 -15.16
CA LEU A 167 -43.77 2.24 -16.07
C LEU A 167 -43.20 1.03 -15.34
N ALA A 168 -43.93 -0.06 -15.50
CA ALA A 168 -43.83 -1.31 -14.78
C ALA A 168 -42.79 -2.25 -15.39
N ALA A 169 -42.46 -3.28 -14.59
CA ALA A 169 -41.99 -4.61 -15.00
C ALA A 169 -40.62 -4.70 -15.69
N GLY A 170 -39.67 -5.35 -15.00
CA GLY A 170 -38.39 -5.74 -15.59
C GLY A 170 -37.40 -6.33 -14.58
N THR A 171 -37.84 -7.32 -13.80
CA THR A 171 -36.96 -8.14 -12.95
C THR A 171 -36.66 -9.44 -13.68
N ALA A 172 -35.49 -9.58 -14.31
CA ALA A 172 -34.76 -10.83 -14.54
C ALA A 172 -33.57 -10.60 -15.49
N THR A 173 -32.59 -11.52 -15.43
CA THR A 173 -31.46 -11.72 -16.36
C THR A 173 -30.32 -10.70 -16.31
N ALA A 174 -29.39 -10.90 -15.37
CA ALA A 174 -28.04 -10.32 -15.39
C ALA A 174 -26.98 -11.35 -14.91
N GLU A 175 -27.12 -12.61 -15.33
CA GLU A 175 -26.23 -13.74 -14.95
C GLU A 175 -25.88 -14.62 -16.17
N ALA A 176 -25.80 -14.06 -17.39
CA ALA A 176 -25.58 -14.86 -18.62
C ALA A 176 -24.62 -14.27 -19.66
N GLU A 177 -23.81 -13.25 -19.34
CA GLU A 177 -22.85 -12.65 -20.29
C GLU A 177 -21.37 -13.01 -20.00
N GLY A 178 -21.09 -13.88 -19.02
CA GLY A 178 -19.73 -14.28 -18.65
C GLY A 178 -19.12 -15.36 -19.55
N ASP A 179 -19.94 -16.26 -20.09
CA ASP A 179 -19.44 -17.41 -20.86
C ASP A 179 -18.99 -17.02 -22.28
N ASP A 180 -19.56 -15.96 -22.86
CA ASP A 180 -19.22 -15.48 -24.20
C ASP A 180 -17.88 -14.72 -24.23
N GLU A 181 -17.49 -14.06 -23.13
CA GLU A 181 -16.18 -13.41 -23.03
C GLU A 181 -15.04 -14.42 -22.90
N GLU A 182 -15.26 -15.53 -22.18
CA GLU A 182 -14.27 -16.58 -22.04
C GLU A 182 -14.02 -17.29 -23.39
N ALA A 183 -15.08 -17.57 -24.16
CA ALA A 183 -14.96 -18.13 -25.50
C ALA A 183 -14.18 -17.20 -26.46
N ARG A 184 -14.42 -15.87 -26.39
CA ARG A 184 -13.67 -14.88 -27.18
C ARG A 184 -12.20 -14.79 -26.76
N LEU A 185 -11.91 -14.90 -25.45
CA LEU A 185 -10.54 -14.90 -24.96
C LEU A 185 -9.78 -16.16 -25.40
N GLN A 186 -10.42 -17.33 -25.30
CA GLN A 186 -9.84 -18.59 -25.78
C GLN A 186 -9.59 -18.56 -27.30
N GLN A 187 -10.48 -17.95 -28.09
CA GLN A 187 -10.30 -17.77 -29.52
C GLN A 187 -9.15 -16.80 -29.87
N ARG A 188 -8.94 -15.75 -29.06
CA ARG A 188 -7.80 -14.83 -29.23
C ARG A 188 -6.47 -15.51 -28.89
N ILE A 189 -6.45 -16.35 -27.85
CA ILE A 189 -5.27 -17.13 -27.47
C ILE A 189 -4.91 -18.15 -28.54
N SER A 190 -5.89 -18.83 -29.13
CA SER A 190 -5.62 -19.80 -30.21
C SER A 190 -5.06 -19.12 -31.46
N MET A 191 -5.62 -17.96 -31.87
CA MET A 191 -5.08 -17.19 -32.99
C MET A 191 -3.66 -16.69 -32.75
N MET A 192 -3.34 -16.24 -31.53
CA MET A 192 -1.98 -15.79 -31.19
C MET A 192 -0.99 -16.95 -31.22
N LYS A 193 -1.39 -18.12 -30.73
CA LYS A 193 -0.55 -19.34 -30.73
C LYS A 193 -0.30 -19.85 -32.15
N GLU A 194 -1.31 -19.81 -33.02
CA GLU A 194 -1.17 -20.17 -34.43
C GLU A 194 -0.27 -19.18 -35.18
N ALA A 195 -0.39 -17.88 -34.90
CA ALA A 195 0.49 -16.85 -35.45
C ALA A 195 1.96 -17.07 -35.04
N GLN A 196 2.23 -17.43 -33.79
CA GLN A 196 3.58 -17.79 -33.34
C GLN A 196 4.12 -19.04 -34.04
N ALA A 197 3.29 -20.07 -34.21
CA ALA A 197 3.69 -21.29 -34.92
C ALA A 197 4.04 -21.01 -36.39
N ARG A 198 3.28 -20.14 -37.05
CA ARG A 198 3.54 -19.73 -38.43
C ARG A 198 4.86 -18.94 -38.57
N LEU A 199 5.18 -18.10 -37.59
CA LEU A 199 6.42 -17.33 -37.56
C LEU A 199 7.66 -18.22 -37.38
N LEU A 200 7.53 -19.31 -36.63
CA LEU A 200 8.60 -20.32 -36.50
C LEU A 200 8.78 -21.12 -37.80
N GLN A 201 7.70 -21.56 -38.44
CA GLN A 201 7.79 -22.24 -39.74
C GLN A 201 8.38 -21.34 -40.84
N GLU A 202 8.04 -20.05 -40.87
CA GLU A 202 8.61 -19.12 -41.84
C GLU A 202 10.12 -18.90 -41.62
N ARG A 203 10.56 -18.93 -40.35
CA ARG A 203 11.98 -18.80 -40.00
C ARG A 203 12.78 -20.06 -40.36
N GLU A 204 12.18 -21.24 -40.31
CA GLU A 204 12.77 -22.49 -40.78
C GLU A 204 12.83 -22.55 -42.31
N ALA A 205 11.77 -22.12 -43.00
CA ALA A 205 11.75 -22.04 -44.46
C ALA A 205 12.80 -21.05 -45.01
N ARG A 206 13.03 -19.92 -44.32
CA ARG A 206 14.08 -18.94 -44.69
C ARG A 206 15.51 -19.42 -44.40
N ARG A 207 15.71 -20.43 -43.55
CA ARG A 207 17.04 -21.00 -43.27
C ARG A 207 17.48 -22.07 -44.29
N GLY A 208 16.60 -22.54 -45.17
CA GLY A 208 16.91 -23.56 -46.17
C GLY A 208 17.40 -23.05 -47.53
N GLY A 209 17.33 -21.73 -47.80
CA GLY A 209 17.57 -21.15 -49.13
C GLY A 209 18.78 -20.23 -49.21
N GLY A 210 19.97 -20.72 -48.87
CA GLY A 210 21.23 -19.97 -48.94
C GLY A 210 22.26 -20.65 -49.82
N ASN A 211 22.07 -20.55 -51.13
CA ASN A 211 23.02 -20.96 -52.17
C ASN A 211 24.30 -20.09 -52.06
N SER A 212 25.48 -20.71 -52.00
CA SER A 212 26.74 -20.02 -52.32
C SER A 212 27.71 -20.97 -53.03
N PRO A 213 28.45 -20.47 -54.03
CA PRO A 213 29.03 -21.29 -55.08
C PRO A 213 30.50 -21.62 -54.86
N ALA A 214 30.88 -22.74 -55.47
CA ALA A 214 32.12 -23.04 -56.19
C ALA A 214 33.49 -22.81 -55.52
N ALA A 215 34.21 -23.95 -55.45
CA ALA A 215 35.61 -24.13 -55.09
C ALA A 215 36.62 -23.35 -55.96
N PRO A 216 37.86 -23.19 -55.45
CA PRO A 216 39.00 -23.64 -56.25
C PRO A 216 40.02 -24.50 -55.47
N ALA A 217 40.69 -25.36 -56.24
CA ALA A 217 41.59 -26.46 -55.86
C ALA A 217 43.05 -25.99 -55.53
N PRO A 218 43.95 -26.89 -55.09
CA PRO A 218 45.00 -26.63 -54.11
C PRO A 218 46.39 -26.30 -54.71
N ARG A 219 47.21 -25.55 -53.96
CA ARG A 219 48.67 -25.47 -54.15
C ARG A 219 49.43 -25.54 -52.83
N SER A 220 50.61 -26.14 -52.92
CA SER A 220 51.41 -26.83 -51.92
C SER A 220 52.48 -25.96 -51.21
N THR A 221 52.65 -26.22 -49.89
CA THR A 221 53.87 -26.12 -49.02
C THR A 221 54.60 -24.76 -48.88
N PRO A 222 55.25 -24.39 -47.74
CA PRO A 222 55.86 -25.26 -46.72
C PRO A 222 55.54 -24.90 -45.23
N GLU A 223 55.85 -25.88 -44.37
CA GLU A 223 56.06 -25.84 -42.91
C GLU A 223 55.70 -24.54 -42.17
N ARG A 224 54.46 -24.46 -41.66
CA ARG A 224 54.11 -23.64 -40.50
C ARG A 224 53.85 -24.56 -39.32
N LEU A 225 54.45 -24.18 -38.19
CA LEU A 225 54.28 -24.75 -36.85
C LEU A 225 52.80 -25.12 -36.58
N PRO A 226 52.50 -26.21 -35.87
CA PRO A 226 51.14 -26.65 -35.56
C PRO A 226 50.42 -25.58 -34.71
N ASP A 227 49.72 -24.67 -35.38
CA ASP A 227 48.84 -23.71 -34.74
C ASP A 227 47.63 -24.50 -34.21
N GLY A 228 47.56 -24.66 -32.88
CA GLY A 228 46.60 -25.48 -32.14
C GLY A 228 45.16 -24.95 -32.17
N ARG A 229 44.65 -24.63 -33.37
CA ARG A 229 43.46 -23.79 -33.56
C ARG A 229 42.33 -24.43 -34.38
N ALA A 230 42.45 -25.71 -34.77
CA ALA A 230 41.49 -26.36 -35.67
C ALA A 230 40.67 -27.52 -35.06
N SER A 231 40.98 -28.00 -33.85
CA SER A 231 40.17 -29.02 -33.16
C SER A 231 39.13 -28.46 -32.18
N SER A 232 39.07 -27.13 -32.04
CA SER A 232 38.23 -26.47 -31.03
C SER A 232 36.80 -26.19 -31.49
N SER A 233 36.45 -26.26 -32.78
CA SER A 233 35.13 -25.81 -33.24
C SER A 233 33.98 -26.63 -32.66
N SER A 234 34.12 -27.96 -32.57
CA SER A 234 33.12 -28.84 -31.94
C SER A 234 33.06 -28.67 -30.42
N LYS A 235 34.21 -28.42 -29.77
CA LYS A 235 34.27 -28.18 -28.32
C LYS A 235 33.69 -26.82 -27.95
N GLU A 236 33.96 -25.81 -28.76
CA GLU A 236 33.43 -24.46 -28.64
C GLU A 236 31.92 -24.43 -28.87
N LYS A 237 31.40 -25.18 -29.85
CA LYS A 237 29.96 -25.38 -30.03
C LYS A 237 29.30 -25.98 -28.79
N ARG A 238 29.88 -27.05 -28.21
CA ARG A 238 29.36 -27.66 -26.96
C ARG A 238 29.40 -26.70 -25.78
N ILE A 239 30.44 -25.87 -25.67
CA ILE A 239 30.53 -24.87 -24.59
C ILE A 239 29.46 -23.79 -24.78
N ARG A 240 29.24 -23.30 -26.00
CA ARG A 240 28.19 -22.31 -26.30
C ARG A 240 26.80 -22.86 -26.02
N GLU A 241 26.54 -24.10 -26.42
CA GLU A 241 25.28 -24.80 -26.17
C GLU A 241 25.04 -24.99 -24.66
N ALA A 242 26.04 -25.46 -23.91
CA ALA A 242 25.93 -25.61 -22.46
C ALA A 242 25.67 -24.28 -21.73
N ILE A 243 26.27 -23.17 -22.18
CA ILE A 243 26.00 -21.83 -21.62
C ILE A 243 24.58 -21.36 -21.97
N ALA A 244 24.09 -21.65 -23.18
CA ALA A 244 22.73 -21.31 -23.58
C ALA A 244 21.69 -22.10 -22.77
N GLU A 245 21.91 -23.41 -22.57
CA GLU A 245 21.04 -24.27 -21.77
C GLU A 245 21.05 -23.86 -20.28
N GLU A 246 22.20 -23.49 -19.73
CA GLU A 246 22.27 -22.98 -18.35
C GLU A 246 21.54 -21.64 -18.21
N ARG A 247 21.65 -20.75 -19.21
CA ARG A 247 20.92 -19.48 -19.23
C ARG A 247 19.42 -19.71 -19.30
N GLU A 248 18.97 -20.58 -20.20
CA GLU A 248 17.55 -20.95 -20.33
C GLU A 248 17.02 -21.58 -19.02
N ARG A 249 17.81 -22.41 -18.34
CA ARG A 249 17.43 -22.97 -17.04
C ARG A 249 17.25 -21.91 -15.97
N ARG A 250 18.12 -20.89 -15.93
CA ARG A 250 17.99 -19.76 -14.99
C ARG A 250 16.79 -18.90 -15.31
N ASP A 251 16.54 -18.63 -16.59
CA ASP A 251 15.39 -17.83 -17.02
C ASP A 251 14.07 -18.57 -16.71
N ASN A 252 14.00 -19.88 -16.96
CA ASN A 252 12.87 -20.72 -16.58
C ASN A 252 12.65 -20.76 -15.07
N GLN A 253 13.72 -20.80 -14.26
CA GLN A 253 13.61 -20.75 -12.81
C GLN A 253 13.09 -19.38 -12.33
N ASN A 254 13.54 -18.29 -12.94
CA ASN A 254 13.06 -16.95 -12.63
C ASN A 254 11.57 -16.80 -13.00
N GLN A 255 11.18 -17.27 -14.19
CA GLN A 255 9.77 -17.28 -14.61
C GLN A 255 8.88 -18.08 -13.66
N ARG A 256 9.34 -19.26 -13.18
CA ARG A 256 8.60 -20.04 -12.18
C ARG A 256 8.43 -19.28 -10.86
N ARG A 257 9.50 -18.66 -10.34
CA ARG A 257 9.41 -17.84 -9.12
C ARG A 257 8.43 -16.68 -9.28
N THR A 258 8.46 -16.01 -10.43
CA THR A 258 7.50 -14.95 -10.74
C THR A 258 6.06 -15.48 -10.79
N GLN A 259 5.83 -16.63 -11.43
CA GLN A 259 4.51 -17.27 -11.46
C GLN A 259 4.03 -17.70 -10.07
N GLU A 260 4.92 -18.25 -9.24
CA GLU A 260 4.64 -18.60 -7.84
C GLU A 260 4.27 -17.36 -7.02
N GLN A 261 5.01 -16.25 -7.16
CA GLN A 261 4.67 -14.97 -6.51
C GLN A 261 3.30 -14.44 -6.95
N TYR A 262 2.97 -14.52 -8.25
CA TYR A 262 1.65 -14.14 -8.74
C TYR A 262 0.53 -15.06 -8.19
N ALA A 263 0.79 -16.36 -8.07
CA ALA A 263 -0.15 -17.30 -7.47
C ALA A 263 -0.37 -17.02 -5.98
N GLU A 264 0.69 -16.76 -5.22
CA GLU A 264 0.62 -16.37 -3.81
C GLU A 264 -0.19 -15.07 -3.62
N MET A 265 0.06 -14.05 -4.47
CA MET A 265 -0.71 -12.80 -4.43
C MET A 265 -2.19 -13.03 -4.76
N ARG A 266 -2.49 -13.91 -5.73
CA ARG A 266 -3.87 -14.29 -6.07
C ARG A 266 -4.57 -14.97 -4.89
N ASP A 267 -3.88 -15.86 -4.17
CA ASP A 267 -4.43 -16.56 -3.01
C ASP A 267 -4.68 -15.59 -1.83
N VAL A 268 -3.79 -14.62 -1.62
CA VAL A 268 -3.98 -13.56 -0.62
C VAL A 268 -5.22 -12.71 -0.95
N LEU A 269 -5.38 -12.29 -2.21
CA LEU A 269 -6.56 -11.56 -2.65
C LEU A 269 -7.84 -12.37 -2.47
N ALA A 270 -7.85 -13.65 -2.86
CA ALA A 270 -8.98 -14.54 -2.66
C ALA A 270 -9.35 -14.70 -1.17
N ARG A 271 -8.36 -14.80 -0.27
CA ARG A 271 -8.59 -14.86 1.18
C ARG A 271 -9.18 -13.56 1.72
N ILE A 272 -8.72 -12.40 1.25
CA ILE A 272 -9.28 -11.08 1.63
C ILE A 272 -10.75 -10.98 1.17
N GLU A 273 -11.05 -11.42 -0.04
CA GLU A 273 -12.42 -11.44 -0.56
C GLU A 273 -13.35 -12.36 0.24
N LEU A 274 -12.89 -13.58 0.56
CA LEU A 274 -13.64 -14.50 1.42
C LEU A 274 -13.94 -13.89 2.80
N ARG A 275 -12.95 -13.23 3.43
CA ARG A 275 -13.14 -12.54 4.70
C ARG A 275 -14.13 -11.37 4.56
N ARG A 276 -14.10 -10.64 3.45
CA ARG A 276 -15.06 -9.56 3.15
C ARG A 276 -16.48 -10.09 2.97
N ILE A 277 -16.65 -11.24 2.33
CA ILE A 277 -17.95 -11.90 2.17
C ILE A 277 -18.47 -12.40 3.52
N GLN A 278 -17.62 -13.02 4.35
CA GLN A 278 -17.99 -13.48 5.69
C GLN A 278 -18.45 -12.32 6.59
N THR A 279 -17.69 -11.23 6.65
CA THR A 279 -18.07 -10.04 7.45
C THR A 279 -19.38 -9.41 6.96
N ARG A 280 -19.61 -9.37 5.64
CA ARG A 280 -20.92 -8.97 5.09
C ARG A 280 -22.04 -9.89 5.53
N ARG A 281 -21.86 -11.23 5.46
CA ARG A 281 -22.88 -12.19 5.91
C ARG A 281 -23.20 -12.02 7.38
N GLU A 282 -22.20 -11.95 8.25
CA GLU A 282 -22.40 -11.72 9.69
C GLU A 282 -23.14 -10.41 9.98
N ASN A 283 -22.80 -9.33 9.28
CA ASN A 283 -23.49 -8.05 9.44
C ASN A 283 -24.95 -8.14 8.99
N THR A 284 -25.24 -8.88 7.91
CA THR A 284 -26.64 -9.09 7.48
C THR A 284 -27.42 -9.94 8.47
N GLU A 285 -26.81 -10.96 9.09
CA GLU A 285 -27.47 -11.76 10.12
C GLU A 285 -27.70 -10.97 11.41
N LYS A 286 -26.71 -10.20 11.87
CA LYS A 286 -26.87 -9.27 12.99
C LYS A 286 -27.99 -8.26 12.73
N ALA A 287 -28.07 -7.72 11.50
CA ALA A 287 -29.15 -6.82 11.11
C ALA A 287 -30.53 -7.51 11.11
N LYS A 288 -30.63 -8.77 10.64
CA LYS A 288 -31.87 -9.56 10.69
C LYS A 288 -32.32 -9.82 12.13
N VAL A 289 -31.38 -10.20 13.02
CA VAL A 289 -31.66 -10.42 14.45
C VAL A 289 -32.05 -9.12 15.15
N ALA A 290 -31.41 -8.00 14.81
CA ALA A 290 -31.79 -6.69 15.34
C ALA A 290 -33.22 -6.30 14.91
N ARG A 291 -33.56 -6.48 13.63
CA ARG A 291 -34.92 -6.23 13.11
C ARG A 291 -35.96 -7.14 13.77
N SER A 292 -35.67 -8.43 13.96
CA SER A 292 -36.64 -9.33 14.61
C SER A 292 -36.88 -8.97 16.08
N ARG A 293 -35.83 -8.55 16.81
CA ARG A 293 -35.97 -8.04 18.18
C ARG A 293 -36.78 -6.74 18.24
N GLN A 294 -36.57 -5.83 17.28
CA GLN A 294 -37.34 -4.60 17.19
C GLN A 294 -38.82 -4.90 16.95
N VAL A 295 -39.15 -5.76 15.99
CA VAL A 295 -40.53 -6.18 15.72
C VAL A 295 -41.19 -6.82 16.95
N GLN A 296 -40.44 -7.62 17.73
CA GLN A 296 -40.95 -8.19 18.98
C GLN A 296 -41.19 -7.12 20.07
N ALA A 297 -40.29 -6.13 20.18
CA ALA A 297 -40.45 -5.02 21.11
C ALA A 297 -41.69 -4.17 20.75
N ASP A 298 -41.85 -3.83 19.47
CA ASP A 298 -42.99 -3.06 18.98
C ASP A 298 -44.31 -3.81 19.23
N ARG A 299 -44.33 -5.13 19.02
CA ARG A 299 -45.52 -5.96 19.31
C ARG A 299 -45.86 -5.97 20.80
N ARG A 300 -44.86 -6.00 21.70
CA ARG A 300 -45.08 -5.91 23.15
C ARG A 300 -45.60 -4.53 23.55
N GLN A 301 -45.09 -3.46 22.95
CA GLN A 301 -45.58 -2.10 23.18
C GLN A 301 -47.04 -1.96 22.75
N GLN A 302 -47.40 -2.46 21.56
CA GLN A 302 -48.79 -2.45 21.08
C GLN A 302 -49.74 -3.27 21.98
N GLN A 303 -49.27 -4.36 22.57
CA GLN A 303 -50.04 -5.13 23.55
C GLN A 303 -50.26 -4.35 24.84
N ALA A 304 -49.20 -3.76 25.41
CA ALA A 304 -49.28 -2.93 26.61
C ALA A 304 -50.19 -1.70 26.42
N GLU A 305 -50.15 -1.06 25.25
CA GLU A 305 -51.06 0.05 24.93
C GLU A 305 -52.52 -0.40 24.84
N LYS A 306 -52.80 -1.56 24.25
CA LYS A 306 -54.16 -2.13 24.20
C LYS A 306 -54.68 -2.45 25.61
N GLU A 307 -53.85 -3.03 26.46
CA GLU A 307 -54.18 -3.29 27.88
C GLU A 307 -54.46 -1.98 28.62
N ARG A 308 -53.63 -0.96 28.44
CA ARG A 308 -53.84 0.37 29.04
C ARG A 308 -55.14 1.02 28.56
N GLN A 309 -55.49 0.88 27.29
CA GLN A 309 -56.78 1.37 26.76
C GLN A 309 -57.97 0.60 27.34
N GLN A 310 -57.85 -0.71 27.57
CA GLN A 310 -58.88 -1.51 28.23
C GLN A 310 -59.04 -1.11 29.69
N GLU A 311 -57.94 -0.89 30.42
CA GLU A 311 -57.97 -0.42 31.81
C GLU A 311 -58.62 0.96 31.94
N LEU A 312 -58.28 1.90 31.04
CA LEU A 312 -58.91 3.21 30.99
C LEU A 312 -60.43 3.11 30.72
N ARG A 313 -60.85 2.22 29.81
CA ARG A 313 -62.28 1.98 29.57
C ARG A 313 -63.00 1.41 30.79
N GLN A 314 -62.38 0.46 31.51
CA GLN A 314 -62.95 -0.07 32.75
C GLN A 314 -63.08 1.02 33.82
N LYS A 315 -62.05 1.86 34.00
CA LYS A 315 -62.09 3.00 34.92
C LYS A 315 -63.18 4.01 34.58
N VAL A 316 -63.41 4.28 33.29
CA VAL A 316 -64.50 5.18 32.85
C VAL A 316 -65.88 4.54 33.12
N LEU A 317 -66.04 3.24 32.88
CA LEU A 317 -67.27 2.52 33.20
C LEU A 317 -67.54 2.50 34.72
N GLU A 318 -66.52 2.32 35.53
CA GLU A 318 -66.62 2.33 36.99
C GLU A 318 -66.95 3.73 37.53
N ALA A 319 -66.30 4.78 37.00
CA ALA A 319 -66.61 6.17 37.34
C ALA A 319 -68.00 6.62 36.83
N SER A 320 -68.56 5.95 35.83
CA SER A 320 -69.90 6.19 35.30
C SER A 320 -71.01 5.53 36.14
N SER A 321 -70.68 4.77 37.18
CA SER A 321 -71.67 4.17 38.08
C SER A 321 -72.31 5.26 38.96
N PRO A 322 -73.63 5.47 38.88
CA PRO A 322 -74.28 6.59 39.55
C PRO A 322 -74.53 6.25 41.02
N ALA A 323 -73.61 6.65 41.91
CA ALA A 323 -73.90 6.71 43.33
C ALA A 323 -73.15 7.88 43.98
N ALA A 324 -73.93 8.73 44.66
CA ALA A 324 -73.52 9.83 45.53
C ALA A 324 -73.18 11.18 44.85
N GLU A 325 -74.25 11.97 44.68
CA GLU A 325 -74.33 13.40 44.97
C GLU A 325 -73.37 13.80 46.11
N THR A 326 -72.26 14.49 45.82
CA THR A 326 -71.48 15.20 46.83
C THR A 326 -70.75 16.39 46.21
N GLU A 327 -70.73 17.46 46.99
CA GLU A 327 -70.53 18.87 46.67
C GLU A 327 -69.22 19.24 45.95
N ILE A 328 -69.33 20.28 45.12
CA ILE A 328 -68.28 20.92 44.34
C ILE A 328 -67.59 21.99 45.21
N PRO A 329 -66.26 21.97 45.40
CA PRO A 329 -65.51 23.17 45.72
C PRO A 329 -64.81 23.72 44.47
N GLU A 330 -65.17 24.93 44.12
CA GLU A 330 -64.53 25.77 43.12
C GLU A 330 -63.14 26.20 43.61
N VAL A 331 -62.07 25.64 43.02
CA VAL A 331 -60.69 26.12 43.25
C VAL A 331 -60.09 26.53 41.92
N GLN A 332 -60.14 27.84 41.69
CA GLN A 332 -59.46 28.53 40.61
C GLN A 332 -57.93 28.44 40.84
N GLY A 333 -57.26 27.67 39.99
CA GLY A 333 -55.80 27.52 40.03
C GLY A 333 -55.26 27.20 38.65
N SER A 334 -54.94 28.27 37.91
CA SER A 334 -54.27 28.32 36.60
C SER A 334 -53.34 27.11 36.33
N ALA A 335 -53.76 26.24 35.42
CA ALA A 335 -52.98 25.11 34.91
C ALA A 335 -51.74 25.56 34.09
N ALA A 336 -51.65 26.85 33.74
CA ALA A 336 -50.54 27.42 32.98
C ALA A 336 -49.23 27.52 33.79
N ASP A 337 -49.32 27.59 35.12
CA ASP A 337 -48.14 27.83 35.98
C ASP A 337 -47.36 26.54 36.31
N ARG A 338 -48.02 25.38 36.30
CA ARG A 338 -47.36 24.09 36.62
C ARG A 338 -46.50 23.55 35.46
N ALA A 339 -46.81 23.91 34.21
CA ALA A 339 -46.03 23.48 33.04
C ALA A 339 -44.68 24.21 32.91
N ARG A 340 -44.50 25.39 33.53
CA ARG A 340 -43.26 26.19 33.42
C ARG A 340 -42.17 25.80 34.43
N ALA A 341 -42.51 25.06 35.48
CA ALA A 341 -41.54 24.67 36.51
C ALA A 341 -40.69 23.44 36.11
N ILE A 342 -41.23 22.52 35.30
CA ILE A 342 -40.53 21.26 34.93
C ILE A 342 -39.51 21.47 33.80
N ALA A 343 -39.72 22.45 32.93
CA ALA A 343 -38.81 22.73 31.81
C ALA A 343 -37.47 23.37 32.20
N ARG A 344 -37.33 23.88 33.44
CA ARG A 344 -36.13 24.62 33.86
C ARG A 344 -35.04 23.75 34.51
N ASP A 345 -35.33 22.49 34.84
CA ASP A 345 -34.43 21.62 35.60
C ASP A 345 -33.54 20.69 34.74
N ILE A 346 -33.76 20.65 33.42
CA ILE A 346 -33.01 19.76 32.51
C ILE A 346 -31.74 20.44 31.93
N GLN A 347 -31.61 21.77 32.06
CA GLN A 347 -30.59 22.55 31.33
C GLN A 347 -29.31 22.86 32.14
N SER A 348 -29.22 22.48 33.42
CA SER A 348 -28.12 22.90 34.32
C SER A 348 -27.05 21.83 34.62
N ARG A 349 -27.11 20.64 34.02
CA ARG A 349 -26.21 19.51 34.38
C ARG A 349 -25.05 19.20 33.43
N GLY A 350 -24.77 20.05 32.44
CA GLY A 350 -23.80 19.77 31.38
C GLY A 350 -22.52 20.61 31.41
N LYS A 351 -21.85 20.81 32.56
CA LYS A 351 -20.51 21.43 32.57
C LYS A 351 -19.76 21.12 33.86
N GLN A 352 -18.67 20.36 33.74
CA GLN A 352 -17.45 20.32 34.59
C GLN A 352 -16.98 18.88 34.90
N VAL A 353 -15.94 18.42 34.17
CA VAL A 353 -14.80 17.59 34.66
C VAL A 353 -13.70 17.81 33.60
N ALA A 354 -12.75 18.75 33.74
CA ALA A 354 -11.56 18.81 34.60
C ALA A 354 -10.55 17.68 34.31
N ALA A 355 -9.41 18.09 33.75
CA ALA A 355 -8.25 17.33 33.35
C ALA A 355 -7.52 16.65 34.54
N ALA A 356 -6.84 15.53 34.26
CA ALA A 356 -5.87 14.93 35.17
C ALA A 356 -4.60 14.48 34.41
N PRO A 357 -3.43 14.50 35.07
CA PRO A 357 -2.11 14.49 34.43
C PRO A 357 -1.46 13.10 34.31
N VAL A 358 -0.45 13.05 33.43
CA VAL A 358 0.44 11.93 33.10
C VAL A 358 1.45 11.66 34.24
N PRO A 359 1.72 10.41 34.64
CA PRO A 359 2.85 10.07 35.50
C PRO A 359 4.06 9.54 34.70
N ALA A 360 5.23 9.87 35.25
CA ALA A 360 6.57 9.77 34.71
C ALA A 360 7.18 8.36 34.62
N GLU A 361 8.22 8.29 33.79
CA GLU A 361 9.16 7.18 33.59
C GLU A 361 10.04 6.89 34.83
N PRO A 362 10.55 5.65 34.97
CA PRO A 362 11.75 5.37 35.73
C PRO A 362 12.98 5.10 34.85
N THR A 363 14.06 5.72 35.28
CA THR A 363 15.45 5.76 34.80
C THR A 363 16.27 4.48 35.05
N THR A 364 17.44 4.43 34.37
CA THR A 364 18.71 3.68 34.62
C THR A 364 18.85 2.21 34.16
N PRO A 365 20.08 1.65 33.98
CA PRO A 365 21.43 2.24 33.79
C PRO A 365 22.26 1.64 32.61
N ALA A 366 23.48 2.16 32.46
CA ALA A 366 24.45 1.99 31.38
C ALA A 366 25.34 0.71 31.38
N ALA A 367 25.92 0.45 30.18
CA ALA A 367 27.20 -0.22 29.84
C ALA A 367 27.30 -1.76 29.97
N PRO A 368 28.28 -2.47 29.33
CA PRO A 368 29.47 -2.01 28.57
C PRO A 368 29.69 -2.65 27.17
N GLY A 369 30.67 -2.09 26.45
CA GLY A 369 31.03 -2.41 25.07
C GLY A 369 31.68 -3.77 24.81
N ALA A 370 31.67 -4.15 23.52
CA ALA A 370 32.40 -5.29 22.99
C ALA A 370 33.09 -4.90 21.67
N GLU A 371 34.39 -5.17 21.68
CA GLU A 371 35.41 -4.86 20.69
C GLU A 371 35.21 -5.67 19.39
N SER A 372 35.39 -5.02 18.23
CA SER A 372 35.51 -5.71 16.93
C SER A 372 36.98 -5.96 16.60
N PRO A 373 37.41 -7.21 16.31
CA PRO A 373 38.75 -7.46 15.82
C PRO A 373 38.82 -7.25 14.30
N ALA A 374 39.65 -6.31 13.90
CA ALA A 374 40.12 -6.17 12.53
C ALA A 374 41.09 -7.32 12.18
N THR A 375 40.82 -8.05 11.09
CA THR A 375 41.81 -8.98 10.51
C THR A 375 41.96 -8.79 9.00
N ALA A 376 43.05 -8.09 8.67
CA ALA A 376 44.10 -8.49 7.74
C ALA A 376 43.71 -9.20 6.43
N ARG A 377 43.65 -8.41 5.34
CA ARG A 377 43.74 -8.90 3.97
C ARG A 377 45.18 -9.28 3.64
N ARG A 378 45.50 -10.58 3.65
CA ARG A 378 46.76 -11.11 3.12
C ARG A 378 46.51 -11.81 1.78
N ALA A 379 47.05 -11.23 0.71
CA ALA A 379 47.03 -11.79 -0.63
C ALA A 379 47.80 -13.13 -0.67
N VAL A 380 47.10 -14.22 -0.99
CA VAL A 380 47.71 -15.52 -1.28
C VAL A 380 47.14 -16.04 -2.59
N LYS A 381 47.96 -15.95 -3.63
CA LYS A 381 47.70 -16.38 -5.01
C LYS A 381 48.19 -17.83 -5.14
N GLY A 382 47.27 -18.80 -5.20
CA GLY A 382 47.56 -20.21 -5.45
C GLY A 382 46.68 -21.17 -4.65
N GLY A 383 45.63 -21.71 -5.29
CA GLY A 383 44.72 -22.73 -4.70
C GLY A 383 43.22 -22.48 -4.91
N SER A 384 42.80 -21.88 -6.04
CA SER A 384 41.44 -21.34 -6.21
C SER A 384 40.31 -22.38 -6.16
N ALA A 385 40.47 -23.57 -6.72
CA ALA A 385 39.36 -24.53 -6.83
C ALA A 385 38.85 -25.08 -5.48
N ALA A 386 39.75 -25.39 -4.54
CA ALA A 386 39.36 -25.89 -3.22
C ALA A 386 38.80 -24.78 -2.32
N ARG A 387 39.34 -23.56 -2.43
CA ARG A 387 38.84 -22.38 -1.71
C ARG A 387 37.48 -21.95 -2.25
N GLU A 388 37.27 -22.00 -3.55
CA GLU A 388 36.00 -21.66 -4.19
C GLU A 388 34.89 -22.64 -3.82
N LYS A 389 35.19 -23.94 -3.73
CA LYS A 389 34.23 -24.93 -3.21
C LYS A 389 33.83 -24.63 -1.76
N ARG A 390 34.78 -24.30 -0.87
CA ARG A 390 34.49 -23.93 0.51
C ARG A 390 33.67 -22.63 0.62
N ILE A 391 33.94 -21.65 -0.24
CA ILE A 391 33.16 -20.40 -0.24
C ILE A 391 31.72 -20.67 -0.72
N ARG A 392 31.53 -21.50 -1.76
CA ARG A 392 30.19 -21.87 -2.23
C ARG A 392 29.41 -22.67 -1.19
N GLU A 393 30.07 -23.59 -0.50
CA GLU A 393 29.48 -24.37 0.59
C GLU A 393 29.10 -23.47 1.78
N ALA A 394 29.98 -22.55 2.18
CA ALA A 394 29.70 -21.59 3.26
C ALA A 394 28.52 -20.65 2.92
N ILE A 395 28.39 -20.20 1.67
CA ILE A 395 27.24 -19.39 1.23
C ILE A 395 25.95 -20.22 1.22
N ALA A 396 26.01 -21.49 0.80
CA ALA A 396 24.85 -22.38 0.83
C ALA A 396 24.39 -22.68 2.26
N GLU A 397 25.34 -22.88 3.19
CA GLU A 397 25.06 -23.08 4.60
C GLU A 397 24.50 -21.83 5.27
N GLU A 398 25.08 -20.65 5.01
CA GLU A 398 24.54 -19.37 5.52
C GLU A 398 23.11 -19.12 5.00
N LYS A 399 22.86 -19.43 3.72
CA LYS A 399 21.52 -19.30 3.13
C LYS A 399 20.52 -20.25 3.78
N ALA A 400 20.90 -21.52 3.98
CA ALA A 400 20.06 -22.49 4.68
C ALA A 400 19.78 -22.07 6.13
N ALA A 401 20.77 -21.51 6.83
CA ALA A 401 20.59 -20.97 8.17
C ALA A 401 19.65 -19.76 8.20
N ARG A 402 19.72 -18.87 7.19
CA ARG A 402 18.80 -17.73 7.07
C ARG A 402 17.37 -18.19 6.79
N GLU A 403 17.18 -19.17 5.91
CA GLU A 403 15.86 -19.76 5.62
C GLU A 403 15.30 -20.48 6.86
N MET A 404 16.12 -21.19 7.63
CA MET A 404 15.72 -21.82 8.89
C MET A 404 15.32 -20.79 9.96
N ARG A 405 16.05 -19.68 10.10
CA ARG A 405 15.66 -18.59 11.00
C ARG A 405 14.35 -17.94 10.57
N HIS A 406 14.17 -17.74 9.27
CA HIS A 406 12.92 -17.18 8.76
C HIS A 406 11.73 -18.13 8.98
N SER A 407 11.91 -19.44 8.76
CA SER A 407 10.85 -20.41 9.02
C SER A 407 10.54 -20.53 10.51
N GLN A 408 11.54 -20.44 11.39
CA GLN A 408 11.34 -20.37 12.85
C GLN A 408 10.56 -19.13 13.27
N ARG A 409 10.85 -17.95 12.70
CA ARG A 409 10.07 -16.72 12.97
C ARG A 409 8.61 -16.88 12.53
N ARG A 410 8.36 -17.40 11.33
CA ARG A 410 6.99 -17.66 10.85
C ARG A 410 6.25 -18.67 11.73
N ALA A 411 6.94 -19.70 12.23
CA ALA A 411 6.36 -20.66 13.16
C ALA A 411 5.99 -20.00 14.50
N ALA A 412 6.90 -19.20 15.06
CA ALA A 412 6.65 -18.46 16.30
C ALA A 412 5.48 -17.46 16.16
N GLU A 413 5.43 -16.70 15.07
CA GLU A 413 4.32 -15.79 14.77
C GLU A 413 2.97 -16.54 14.64
N ALA A 414 2.98 -17.75 14.07
CA ALA A 414 1.78 -18.58 13.99
C ALA A 414 1.33 -19.09 15.37
N ASP A 415 2.27 -19.46 16.23
CA ASP A 415 1.99 -19.88 17.61
C ASP A 415 1.42 -18.70 18.44
N GLU A 416 1.98 -17.50 18.29
CA GLU A 416 1.45 -16.28 18.94
C GLU A 416 0.02 -15.95 18.48
N MET A 417 -0.26 -16.05 17.17
CA MET A 417 -1.63 -15.87 16.66
C MET A 417 -2.59 -16.93 17.20
N ALA A 418 -2.14 -18.19 17.31
CA ALA A 418 -2.94 -19.26 17.89
C ALA A 418 -3.24 -19.00 19.38
N GLU A 419 -2.27 -18.50 20.14
CA GLU A 419 -2.46 -18.12 21.55
C GLU A 419 -3.46 -16.97 21.70
N ILE A 420 -3.35 -15.92 20.87
CA ILE A 420 -4.28 -14.79 20.87
C ILE A 420 -5.71 -15.26 20.58
N LEU A 421 -5.89 -16.14 19.59
CA LEU A 421 -7.19 -16.72 19.26
C LEU A 421 -7.74 -17.58 20.41
N GLY A 422 -6.89 -18.41 21.04
CA GLY A 422 -7.27 -19.19 22.21
C GLY A 422 -7.78 -18.31 23.36
N ARG A 423 -7.06 -17.23 23.67
CA ARG A 423 -7.46 -16.27 24.72
C ARG A 423 -8.73 -15.49 24.36
N LEU A 424 -9.02 -15.29 23.08
CA LEU A 424 -10.26 -14.69 22.59
C LEU A 424 -11.45 -15.65 22.74
N ASP A 425 -11.24 -16.93 22.45
CA ASP A 425 -12.25 -17.98 22.64
C ASP A 425 -12.59 -18.19 24.12
N GLU A 426 -11.59 -18.17 25.00
CA GLU A 426 -11.81 -18.24 26.46
C GLU A 426 -12.63 -17.06 26.98
N ARG A 427 -12.29 -15.83 26.54
CA ARG A 427 -13.07 -14.63 26.89
C ARG A 427 -14.51 -14.72 26.37
N SER A 428 -14.70 -15.26 25.17
CA SER A 428 -16.03 -15.47 24.59
C SER A 428 -16.84 -16.49 25.38
N LYS A 429 -16.24 -17.62 25.77
CA LYS A 429 -16.87 -18.64 26.63
C LYS A 429 -17.21 -18.08 28.01
N ALA A 430 -16.34 -17.27 28.60
CA ALA A 430 -16.59 -16.62 29.89
C ALA A 430 -17.77 -15.63 29.80
N ALA A 431 -17.84 -14.84 28.73
CA ALA A 431 -18.95 -13.93 28.47
C ALA A 431 -20.28 -14.68 28.27
N GLU A 432 -20.29 -15.80 27.53
CA GLU A 432 -21.47 -16.64 27.40
C GLU A 432 -21.92 -17.23 28.74
N LYS A 433 -20.99 -17.71 29.57
CA LYS A 433 -21.30 -18.25 30.89
C LYS A 433 -21.91 -17.18 31.80
N TYR A 434 -21.42 -15.96 31.73
CA TYR A 434 -22.00 -14.82 32.47
C TYR A 434 -23.42 -14.52 31.98
N LYS A 435 -23.63 -14.52 30.66
CA LYS A 435 -24.94 -14.30 30.04
C LYS A 435 -25.97 -15.40 30.36
N ARG A 436 -25.55 -16.63 30.62
CA ARG A 436 -26.45 -17.73 31.05
C ARG A 436 -26.83 -17.68 32.54
N ARG A 437 -26.11 -16.91 33.36
CA ARG A 437 -26.37 -16.76 34.81
C ARG A 437 -27.28 -15.58 35.13
N LEU A 438 -27.32 -14.58 34.25
CA LEU A 438 -28.33 -13.53 34.22
C LEU A 438 -29.60 -14.06 33.54
#